data_AF-A0A843D695-F1
#
_entry.id   AF-A0A843D695-F1
#
_cell.length_a   1.000
_cell.length_b   1.000
_cell.length_c   1.000
_cell.angle_alpha   90.00
_cell.angle_beta   90.00
_cell.angle_gamma   90.00
#
_symmetry.space_group_name_H-M   'P 1'
#
loop_
_entity.id
_entity.type
_entity.pdbx_description
1 polymer ?
#
loop_
_entity_poly.entity_id
_entity_poly.type
_entity_poly.pdbx_seq_one_letter_code
_entity_poly.pdbx_strand_id
1 'polypeptide(L)'
;MKYVGLFGLCFVLVIVSFLFHEFGHKFMAQKYGLWSEFRMWPVGLVITLVSSMLGFLFASPGAVMIAGNVDKKKNAMISIAGPIVNIVFAVVGIIGCFTINHSGLVIFFLMLGNLNSFLALFNLLPIPPLDGSKIISWRPELWIAAIAIAAVEVYLMMFCLPTLYWA
;
A
#
# COMPACT_ATOMS: atom_id res chain seq x y z
N MET A 1 -7.59 -23.40 15.23
CA MET A 1 -8.61 -22.60 14.50
C MET A 1 -8.31 -21.10 14.49
N LYS A 2 -7.91 -20.47 15.62
CA LYS A 2 -7.60 -19.02 15.68
C LYS A 2 -6.53 -18.55 14.67
N TYR A 3 -5.43 -19.29 14.54
CA TYR A 3 -4.35 -18.96 13.59
C TYR A 3 -4.73 -19.09 12.13
N VAL A 4 -5.61 -20.04 11.79
CA VAL A 4 -6.11 -20.23 10.41
C VAL A 4 -6.99 -19.05 10.01
N GLY A 5 -7.84 -18.56 10.91
CA GLY A 5 -8.65 -17.36 10.68
C GLY A 5 -7.81 -16.10 10.52
N LEU A 6 -6.79 -15.91 11.36
CA LEU A 6 -5.87 -14.77 11.25
C LEU A 6 -5.06 -14.81 9.95
N PHE A 7 -4.56 -16.00 9.57
CA PHE A 7 -3.86 -16.19 8.30
C PHE A 7 -4.77 -15.87 7.09
N GLY A 8 -6.01 -16.36 7.10
CA GLY A 8 -6.98 -16.06 6.06
C GLY A 8 -7.28 -14.55 5.96
N LEU A 9 -7.41 -13.88 7.11
CA LEU A 9 -7.59 -12.42 7.17
C LEU A 9 -6.37 -11.66 6.61
N CYS A 10 -5.15 -12.03 7.01
CA CYS A 10 -3.92 -11.45 6.45
C CYS A 10 -3.90 -11.59 4.93
N PHE A 11 -4.19 -12.78 4.43
CA PHE A 11 -4.15 -13.08 3.00
C PHE A 11 -5.14 -12.21 2.21
N VAL A 12 -6.38 -12.11 2.68
CA VAL A 12 -7.40 -11.24 2.07
C VAL A 12 -6.96 -9.78 2.12
N LEU A 13 -6.46 -9.30 3.26
CA LEU A 13 -6.01 -7.92 3.41
C LEU A 13 -4.85 -7.58 2.46
N VAL A 14 -3.87 -8.47 2.31
CA VAL A 14 -2.75 -8.30 1.37
C VAL A 14 -3.26 -8.20 -0.06
N ILE A 15 -4.12 -9.11 -0.49
CA ILE A 15 -4.69 -9.08 -1.84
C ILE A 15 -5.47 -7.80 -2.08
N VAL A 16 -6.38 -7.44 -1.17
CA VAL A 16 -7.21 -6.23 -1.31
C VAL A 16 -6.34 -4.98 -1.33
N SER A 17 -5.41 -4.84 -0.38
CA SER A 17 -4.57 -3.65 -0.27
C SER A 17 -3.66 -3.46 -1.49
N PHE A 18 -3.08 -4.55 -2.00
CA PHE A 18 -2.25 -4.50 -3.20
C PHE A 18 -3.08 -4.28 -4.48
N LEU A 19 -4.21 -4.98 -4.64
CA LEU A 19 -5.02 -4.87 -5.84
C LEU A 19 -5.64 -3.47 -5.98
N PHE A 20 -6.07 -2.87 -4.87
CA PHE A 20 -6.57 -1.50 -4.87
C PHE A 20 -5.46 -0.47 -5.12
N HIS A 21 -4.24 -0.70 -4.63
CA HIS A 21 -3.06 0.09 -4.99
C HIS A 21 -2.83 0.10 -6.51
N GLU A 22 -2.77 -1.09 -7.12
CA GLU A 22 -2.59 -1.25 -8.56
C GLU A 22 -3.75 -0.65 -9.36
N PHE A 23 -4.98 -0.78 -8.86
CA PHE A 23 -6.13 -0.12 -9.47
C PHE A 23 -6.05 1.41 -9.42
N GLY A 24 -5.42 1.98 -8.38
CA GLY A 24 -5.08 3.41 -8.33
C GLY A 24 -4.25 3.82 -9.55
N HIS A 25 -3.16 3.11 -9.83
CA HIS A 25 -2.35 3.35 -11.03
C HIS A 25 -3.17 3.18 -12.32
N LYS A 26 -3.93 2.08 -12.41
CA LYS A 26 -4.71 1.74 -13.60
C LYS A 26 -5.72 2.85 -13.94
N PHE A 27 -6.54 3.26 -12.98
CA PHE A 27 -7.58 4.26 -13.19
C PHE A 27 -6.99 5.64 -13.47
N MET A 28 -5.87 5.98 -12.83
CA MET A 28 -5.19 7.24 -13.13
C MET A 28 -4.60 7.25 -14.55
N ALA A 29 -4.05 6.13 -15.01
CA ALA A 29 -3.58 5.99 -16.39
C ALA A 29 -4.73 6.12 -17.41
N GLN A 30 -5.87 5.47 -17.15
CA GLN A 30 -7.06 5.56 -18.00
C GLN A 30 -7.61 6.99 -18.06
N LYS A 31 -7.57 7.74 -16.94
CA LYS A 31 -7.95 9.16 -16.91
C LYS A 31 -7.09 10.02 -17.84
N TYR A 32 -5.85 9.62 -18.09
CA TYR A 32 -4.96 10.27 -19.06
C TYR A 32 -5.14 9.76 -20.51
N GLY A 33 -6.11 8.89 -20.77
CA GLY A 33 -6.34 8.28 -22.08
C GLY A 33 -5.29 7.23 -22.45
N LEU A 34 -4.53 6.73 -21.47
CA LEU A 34 -3.52 5.70 -21.69
C LEU A 34 -4.16 4.32 -21.60
N TRP A 35 -3.65 3.38 -22.39
CA TRP A 35 -4.01 1.99 -22.23
C TRP A 35 -3.35 1.44 -20.96
N SER A 36 -4.13 0.77 -20.12
CA SER A 36 -3.62 0.15 -18.90
C SER A 36 -4.28 -1.21 -18.62
N GLU A 37 -3.46 -2.21 -18.33
CA GLU A 37 -3.87 -3.58 -18.03
C GLU A 37 -3.15 -4.07 -16.78
N PHE A 38 -3.92 -4.51 -15.78
CA PHE A 38 -3.35 -5.20 -14.63
C PHE A 38 -2.99 -6.62 -15.01
N ARG A 39 -1.72 -6.99 -14.88
CA ARG A 39 -1.24 -8.36 -15.11
C ARG A 39 -0.80 -8.94 -13.78
N MET A 40 -1.56 -9.92 -13.31
CA MET A 40 -1.18 -10.71 -12.14
C MET A 40 -0.02 -11.63 -12.52
N TRP A 41 0.93 -11.78 -11.60
CA TRP A 41 1.99 -12.77 -11.70
C TRP A 41 1.85 -13.78 -10.57
N PRO A 42 1.12 -14.90 -10.79
CA PRO A 42 0.84 -15.88 -9.74
C PRO A 42 2.10 -16.45 -9.08
N VAL A 43 3.17 -16.64 -9.86
CA VAL A 43 4.47 -17.08 -9.32
C VAL A 43 5.08 -16.02 -8.41
N GLY A 44 5.01 -14.74 -8.80
CA GLY A 44 5.45 -13.63 -7.98
C GLY A 44 4.65 -13.49 -6.67
N LEU A 45 3.36 -13.82 -6.67
CA LEU A 45 2.54 -13.92 -5.45
C LEU A 45 3.07 -15.01 -4.51
N VAL A 46 3.38 -16.21 -5.04
CA VAL A 46 3.97 -17.30 -4.25
C VAL A 46 5.34 -16.91 -3.70
N ILE A 47 6.18 -16.27 -4.52
CA ILE A 47 7.50 -15.77 -4.08
C ILE A 47 7.33 -14.71 -2.98
N THR A 48 6.35 -13.81 -3.11
CA THR A 48 6.04 -12.81 -2.09
C THR A 48 5.67 -13.48 -0.77
N LEU A 49 4.82 -14.50 -0.82
CA LEU A 49 4.42 -15.28 0.35
C LEU A 49 5.62 -16.01 0.98
N VAL A 50 6.37 -16.78 0.20
CA VAL A 50 7.50 -17.58 0.70
C VAL A 50 8.61 -16.68 1.24
N SER A 51 8.97 -15.62 0.53
CA SER A 51 9.99 -14.67 1.00
C SER A 51 9.58 -14.05 2.34
N SER A 52 8.32 -13.61 2.49
CA SER A 52 7.83 -13.05 3.75
C SER A 52 7.98 -14.02 4.93
N MET A 53 7.86 -15.33 4.71
CA MET A 53 8.06 -16.36 5.72
C MET A 53 9.54 -16.57 6.08
N LEU A 54 10.46 -16.25 5.16
CA LEU A 54 11.90 -16.31 5.35
C LEU A 54 12.49 -15.04 6.00
N GLY A 55 11.63 -14.07 6.36
CA GLY A 55 12.04 -12.84 7.06
C GLY A 55 12.44 -11.69 6.14
N PHE A 56 12.23 -11.79 4.83
CA PHE A 56 12.44 -10.67 3.89
C PHE A 56 11.30 -10.60 2.87
N LEU A 57 10.74 -9.42 2.59
CA LEU A 57 9.61 -9.30 1.68
C LEU A 57 10.07 -8.99 0.26
N PHE A 58 9.90 -9.94 -0.67
CA PHE A 58 10.05 -9.70 -2.10
C PHE A 58 8.65 -9.60 -2.75
N ALA A 59 8.08 -8.39 -2.74
CA ALA A 59 6.74 -8.15 -3.27
C ALA A 59 6.74 -7.94 -4.79
N SER A 60 6.27 -8.94 -5.53
CA SER A 60 5.96 -8.80 -6.97
C SER A 60 4.72 -9.61 -7.38
N PRO A 61 3.54 -9.38 -6.79
CA PRO A 61 2.36 -10.18 -7.11
C PRO A 61 1.71 -9.83 -8.46
N GLY A 62 2.07 -8.69 -9.05
CA GLY A 62 1.62 -8.23 -10.34
C GLY A 62 2.09 -6.80 -10.59
N ALA A 63 1.73 -6.25 -11.74
CA ALA A 63 1.93 -4.83 -12.03
C ALA A 63 0.90 -4.37 -13.08
N VAL A 64 0.56 -3.08 -13.06
CA VAL A 64 -0.14 -2.44 -14.17
C VAL A 64 0.83 -2.12 -15.31
N MET A 65 0.57 -2.71 -16.46
CA MET A 65 1.23 -2.37 -17.71
C MET A 65 0.57 -1.12 -18.30
N ILE A 66 1.35 -0.09 -18.59
CA ILE A 66 0.86 1.18 -19.13
C ILE A 66 1.53 1.43 -20.47
N ALA A 67 0.72 1.68 -21.50
CA ALA A 67 1.20 1.97 -22.86
C ALA A 67 0.65 3.31 -23.37
N GLY A 68 1.51 4.08 -24.05
CA GLY A 68 1.19 5.37 -24.63
C GLY A 68 2.27 6.42 -24.38
N ASN A 69 1.99 7.67 -24.75
CA ASN A 69 2.93 8.77 -24.55
C ASN A 69 2.83 9.31 -23.11
N VAL A 70 3.71 8.80 -22.24
CA VAL A 70 3.76 9.15 -20.82
C VAL A 70 4.85 10.20 -20.59
N ASP A 71 4.44 11.44 -20.35
CA ASP A 71 5.36 12.49 -19.90
C ASP A 71 5.72 12.32 -18.40
N LYS A 72 6.75 13.04 -17.94
CA LYS A 72 7.21 12.96 -16.54
C LYS A 72 6.11 13.28 -15.52
N LYS A 73 5.21 14.24 -15.85
CA LYS A 73 4.10 14.64 -14.98
C LYS A 73 3.07 13.52 -14.86
N LYS A 74 2.62 12.96 -15.99
CA LYS A 74 1.69 11.83 -16.03
C LYS A 74 2.28 10.63 -15.31
N ASN A 75 3.56 10.33 -15.53
CA ASN A 75 4.22 9.22 -14.85
C ASN A 75 4.19 9.40 -13.33
N ALA A 76 4.56 10.58 -12.83
CA ALA A 76 4.51 10.90 -11.41
C ALA A 76 3.09 10.85 -10.84
N MET A 77 2.11 11.41 -11.56
CA MET A 77 0.70 11.42 -11.14
C MET A 77 0.06 10.04 -11.15
N ILE A 78 0.44 9.17 -12.08
CA ILE A 78 0.05 7.76 -12.08
C ILE A 78 0.71 7.04 -10.90
N SER A 79 2.00 7.28 -10.67
CA SER A 79 2.78 6.61 -9.62
C SER A 79 2.29 6.99 -8.23
N ILE A 80 1.83 8.23 -8.00
CA ILE A 80 1.28 8.60 -6.68
C ILE A 80 -0.12 8.03 -6.43
N ALA A 81 -0.85 7.63 -7.48
CA ALA A 81 -2.22 7.15 -7.33
C ALA A 81 -2.32 5.86 -6.51
N GLY A 82 -1.36 4.93 -6.65
CA GLY A 82 -1.28 3.72 -5.83
C GLY A 82 -1.05 4.04 -4.34
N PRO A 83 0.04 4.73 -3.97
CA PRO A 83 0.30 5.15 -2.60
C PRO A 83 -0.85 5.93 -1.95
N ILE A 84 -1.57 6.78 -2.69
CA ILE A 84 -2.76 7.48 -2.16
C ILE A 84 -3.83 6.50 -1.72
N VAL A 85 -4.07 5.42 -2.47
CA VAL A 85 -5.06 4.40 -2.09
C VAL A 85 -4.66 3.73 -0.77
N ASN A 86 -3.38 3.40 -0.58
CA ASN A 86 -2.92 2.83 0.67
C ASN A 86 -2.98 3.84 1.82
N ILE A 87 -2.59 5.09 1.62
CA ILE A 87 -2.76 6.16 2.63
C ILE A 87 -4.23 6.23 3.08
N VAL A 88 -5.18 6.23 2.14
CA VAL A 88 -6.62 6.24 2.48
C VAL A 88 -7.01 5.01 3.30
N PHE A 89 -6.55 3.81 2.94
CA PHE A 89 -6.82 2.60 3.72
C PHE A 89 -6.15 2.61 5.10
N ALA A 90 -4.96 3.23 5.22
CA ALA A 90 -4.28 3.43 6.48
C ALA A 90 -5.08 4.36 7.39
N VAL A 91 -5.57 5.50 6.89
CA VAL A 91 -6.48 6.40 7.62
C VAL A 91 -7.75 5.66 8.07
N VAL A 92 -8.37 4.86 7.20
CA VAL A 92 -9.53 4.05 7.58
C VAL A 92 -9.20 3.08 8.71
N GLY A 93 -8.03 2.43 8.66
CA GLY A 93 -7.52 1.60 9.74
C GLY A 93 -7.35 2.38 11.06
N ILE A 94 -6.71 3.55 11.01
CA ILE A 94 -6.46 4.40 12.18
C ILE A 94 -7.77 4.85 12.82
N ILE A 95 -8.72 5.37 12.02
CA ILE A 95 -10.04 5.80 12.50
C ILE A 95 -10.80 4.62 13.10
N GLY A 96 -10.77 3.47 12.43
CA GLY A 96 -11.41 2.24 12.91
C GLY A 96 -10.86 1.78 14.25
N CYS A 97 -9.54 1.88 14.46
CA CYS A 97 -8.95 1.62 15.77
C CYS A 97 -9.57 2.54 16.84
N PHE A 98 -9.53 3.87 16.66
CA PHE A 98 -10.04 4.80 17.67
C PHE A 98 -11.53 4.66 17.97
N THR A 99 -12.34 4.25 16.98
CA THR A 99 -13.80 4.19 17.10
C THR A 99 -14.35 2.83 17.56
N ILE A 100 -13.65 1.74 17.26
CA ILE A 100 -14.11 0.35 17.48
C ILE A 100 -13.18 -0.37 18.50
N ASN A 101 -12.54 0.40 19.37
CA ASN A 101 -11.47 -0.02 20.28
C ASN A 101 -11.83 -1.16 21.25
N HIS A 102 -13.10 -1.31 21.61
CA HIS A 102 -13.58 -2.32 22.58
C HIS A 102 -14.17 -3.59 21.93
N SER A 103 -14.04 -3.76 20.60
CA SER A 103 -14.55 -4.92 19.87
C SER A 103 -13.40 -5.76 19.31
N GLY A 104 -13.61 -7.07 19.15
CA GLY A 104 -12.68 -7.95 18.44
C GLY A 104 -12.41 -7.53 16.99
N LEU A 105 -13.28 -6.68 16.42
CA LEU A 105 -13.08 -6.07 15.10
C LEU A 105 -11.90 -5.09 15.05
N VAL A 106 -11.40 -4.60 16.19
CA VAL A 106 -10.22 -3.72 16.24
C VAL A 106 -8.99 -4.36 15.58
N ILE A 107 -8.87 -5.69 15.66
CA ILE A 107 -7.77 -6.45 15.03
C ILE A 107 -7.78 -6.26 13.51
N PHE A 108 -8.95 -6.25 12.87
CA PHE A 108 -9.06 -6.01 11.43
C PHE A 108 -8.53 -4.62 11.07
N PHE A 109 -8.91 -3.58 11.80
CA PHE A 109 -8.48 -2.20 11.53
C PHE A 109 -6.99 -1.98 11.82
N LEU A 110 -6.48 -2.61 12.90
CA LEU A 110 -5.07 -2.58 13.24
C LEU A 110 -4.23 -3.21 12.12
N MET A 111 -4.65 -4.38 11.61
CA MET A 111 -3.98 -5.06 10.51
C MET A 111 -4.11 -4.31 9.19
N LEU A 112 -5.31 -3.81 8.86
CA LEU A 112 -5.59 -3.04 7.66
C LEU A 112 -4.66 -1.82 7.58
N GLY A 113 -4.61 -1.01 8.64
CA GLY A 113 -3.84 0.22 8.57
C GLY A 113 -2.35 0.02 8.79
N ASN A 114 -1.88 -1.00 9.54
CA ASN A 114 -0.45 -1.35 9.57
C ASN A 114 0.05 -1.78 8.17
N LEU A 115 -0.71 -2.67 7.52
CA LEU A 115 -0.35 -3.14 6.19
C LEU A 115 -0.30 -1.98 5.18
N ASN A 116 -1.33 -1.13 5.18
CA ASN A 116 -1.44 -0.06 4.20
C ASN A 116 -0.49 1.10 4.47
N SER A 117 -0.25 1.49 5.72
CA SER A 117 0.74 2.54 6.02
C SER A 117 2.14 2.07 5.61
N PHE A 118 2.47 0.81 5.84
CA PHE A 118 3.73 0.22 5.41
C PHE A 118 3.85 0.14 3.88
N LEU A 119 2.80 -0.34 3.18
CA LEU A 119 2.79 -0.39 1.70
C LEU A 119 2.91 1.00 1.07
N ALA A 120 2.26 2.02 1.66
CA ALA A 120 2.38 3.41 1.22
C ALA A 120 3.83 3.90 1.39
N LEU A 121 4.40 3.75 2.60
CA LEU A 121 5.75 4.20 2.90
C LEU A 121 6.79 3.51 2.01
N PHE A 122 6.67 2.19 1.85
CA PHE A 122 7.59 1.39 1.04
C PHE A 122 7.56 1.81 -0.43
N ASN A 123 6.38 1.94 -1.04
CA ASN A 123 6.27 2.36 -2.44
C ASN A 123 6.70 3.82 -2.65
N LEU A 124 6.68 4.65 -1.62
CA LEU A 124 7.18 6.03 -1.67
C LEU A 124 8.69 6.14 -1.50
N LEU A 125 9.43 5.07 -1.22
CA LEU A 125 10.90 5.15 -1.20
C LEU A 125 11.44 5.57 -2.58
N PRO A 126 12.45 6.47 -2.63
CA PRO A 126 12.93 7.05 -3.89
C PRO A 126 13.93 6.12 -4.60
N ILE A 127 13.59 4.82 -4.72
CA ILE A 127 14.44 3.77 -5.26
C ILE A 127 13.69 3.09 -6.40
N PRO A 128 14.17 3.13 -7.67
CA PRO A 128 13.57 2.36 -8.75
C PRO A 128 13.53 0.86 -8.41
N PRO A 129 12.45 0.12 -8.70
CA PRO A 129 11.28 0.47 -9.54
C PRO A 129 10.10 1.14 -8.80
N LEU A 130 10.25 1.48 -7.51
CA LEU A 130 9.18 1.98 -6.65
C LEU A 130 8.62 3.31 -7.13
N ASP A 131 7.37 3.60 -6.77
CA ASP A 131 6.63 4.78 -7.24
C ASP A 131 7.27 6.10 -6.83
N GLY A 132 7.84 6.15 -5.62
CA GLY A 132 8.53 7.32 -5.07
C GLY A 132 9.59 7.86 -6.01
N SER A 133 10.33 6.99 -6.71
CA SER A 133 11.37 7.37 -7.66
C SER A 133 10.83 8.21 -8.84
N LYS A 134 9.63 7.90 -9.32
CA LYS A 134 8.97 8.60 -10.43
C LYS A 134 8.41 9.94 -9.95
N ILE A 135 7.86 9.98 -8.72
CA ILE A 135 7.27 11.19 -8.13
C ILE A 135 8.37 12.24 -7.85
N ILE A 136 9.43 11.85 -7.14
CA ILE A 136 10.53 12.76 -6.77
C ILE A 136 11.24 13.34 -8.00
N SER A 137 11.35 12.55 -9.09
CA SER A 137 11.97 13.02 -10.34
C SER A 137 11.20 14.13 -11.06
N TRP A 138 9.92 14.34 -10.73
CA TRP A 138 9.08 15.39 -11.29
C TRP A 138 8.79 16.52 -10.30
N ARG A 139 8.33 16.18 -9.09
CA ARG A 139 7.99 17.14 -8.03
C ARG A 139 8.40 16.61 -6.65
N PRO A 140 9.60 16.98 -6.16
CA PRO A 140 10.07 16.59 -4.84
C PRO A 140 9.14 17.03 -3.70
N GLU A 141 8.46 18.16 -3.84
CA GLU A 141 7.55 18.69 -2.80
C GLU A 141 6.35 17.77 -2.60
N LEU A 142 5.81 17.25 -3.72
CA LEU A 142 4.71 16.28 -3.69
C LEU A 142 5.16 14.96 -3.05
N TRP A 143 6.38 14.53 -3.37
CA TRP A 143 6.98 13.34 -2.78
C TRP A 143 7.20 13.51 -1.27
N ILE A 144 7.77 14.64 -0.82
CA ILE A 144 7.98 14.96 0.61
C ILE A 144 6.65 14.93 1.37
N ALA A 145 5.61 15.56 0.83
CA ALA A 145 4.30 15.54 1.47
C ALA A 145 3.74 14.13 1.61
N ALA A 146 3.79 13.33 0.53
CA ALA A 146 3.27 11.97 0.55
C ALA A 146 4.05 11.06 1.51
N ILE A 147 5.39 11.11 1.49
CA ILE A 147 6.21 10.25 2.36
C ILE A 147 6.12 10.67 3.82
N ALA A 148 5.97 11.97 4.11
CA ALA A 148 5.74 12.45 5.47
C ALA A 148 4.40 11.94 6.03
N ILE A 149 3.32 11.99 5.24
CA ILE A 149 2.01 11.43 5.64
C ILE A 149 2.14 9.93 5.93
N ALA A 150 2.73 9.16 5.01
CA ALA A 150 2.89 7.72 5.19
C ALA A 150 3.77 7.38 6.41
N ALA A 151 4.84 8.16 6.67
CA ALA A 151 5.69 7.99 7.83
C ALA A 151 4.95 8.27 9.15
N VAL A 152 4.10 9.29 9.19
CA VAL A 152 3.23 9.58 10.34
C VAL A 152 2.24 8.43 10.57
N GLU A 153 1.62 7.90 9.52
CA GLU A 153 0.70 6.75 9.64
C GLU A 153 1.40 5.50 10.17
N VAL A 154 2.61 5.20 9.69
CA VAL A 154 3.43 4.09 10.21
C VAL A 154 3.78 4.33 11.67
N TYR A 155 4.19 5.54 12.03
CA TYR A 155 4.52 5.87 13.42
C TYR A 155 3.31 5.68 14.35
N LEU A 156 2.15 6.21 13.96
CA LEU A 156 0.91 6.05 14.72
C LEU A 156 0.53 4.57 14.87
N MET A 157 0.66 3.78 13.81
CA MET A 157 0.30 2.36 13.82
C MET A 157 1.27 1.46 14.59
N MET A 158 2.57 1.77 14.57
CA MET A 158 3.59 0.92 15.22
C MET A 158 3.84 1.30 16.69
N PHE A 159 3.75 2.58 17.04
CA PHE A 159 4.19 3.06 18.36
C PHE A 159 3.03 3.59 19.21
N CYS A 160 2.09 4.32 18.63
CA CYS A 160 1.01 4.96 19.41
C CYS A 160 -0.20 4.05 19.66
N LEU A 161 -0.67 3.34 18.63
CA LEU A 161 -1.87 2.53 18.78
C LEU A 161 -1.64 1.28 19.64
N PRO A 162 -0.57 0.48 19.46
CA PRO A 162 -0.36 -0.71 20.29
C PRO A 162 -0.22 -0.39 21.79
N THR A 163 0.40 0.74 22.14
CA THR A 163 0.50 1.19 23.54
C THR A 163 -0.85 1.59 24.14
N LEU A 164 -1.84 1.94 23.32
CA LEU A 164 -3.18 2.28 23.76
C LEU A 164 -4.07 1.06 24.09
N TYR A 165 -3.81 -0.09 23.45
CA TYR A 165 -4.62 -1.31 23.59
C TYR A 165 -4.01 -2.37 24.51
N TRP A 166 -2.69 -2.33 24.70
CA TRP A 166 -1.93 -3.34 25.43
C TRP A 166 -1.22 -2.79 26.67
N ALA A 167 -1.53 -1.56 27.10
CA ALA A 167 -1.21 -1.03 28.42
C ALA A 167 -2.36 -1.29 29.40
#